data_AF-A0A955ZQ10-F1
#
_entry.id   AF-A0A955ZQ10-F1
#
_cell.length_a   1.000
_cell.length_b   1.000
_cell.length_c   1.000
_cell.angle_alpha   90.00
_cell.angle_beta   90.00
_cell.angle_gamma   90.00
#
_symmetry.space_group_name_H-M   'P 1'
#
loop_
_entity.id
_entity.type
_entity.pdbx_description
1 polymer ?
#
loop_
_entity_poly.entity_id
_entity_poly.type
_entity_poly.pdbx_seq_one_letter_code
_entity_poly.pdbx_strand_id
1 'polypeptide(L)'
;MLTLTLLAAWSCGSQRSVINADNHISPEVSEKYGEICHNVWQCMRTCDEAERDTSLQNECDAQIKRADQESVGAASAQPKPAKDEFGGGWIPASKQNLTPSQIAARSRRAIVAVHAGSSMGTGFAIWRKGWIATNLHVVAGEEKIYVTLADQTKHRVLDVRGLDIEHDLVVLRIEKADLLALTLGDRNQVEVGERVVVIGNPLGLEATVSDGLVSASRTMDDGSQVFQISAPISPGSSGGPIINEHGQVIAVATFLLRGGQNLNFGMSSEYLAPMLKRRQVLSPAKFAAKTSEYRVERTSEIERHVPDLPVSTFEGCAGADVDITRQTLEETRATAEAVLEAGKLDAAAHVYLGATVDLRGKLSSGCTGVLAVLDQLKMRTAGLAGADKVGAFRDTFEGLLLVIEKRRKASK
;
A
#
# COMPACT_ATOMS: atom_id res chain seq x y z
N MET A 1 27.22 27.39 9.31
CA MET A 1 26.39 28.60 9.44
C MET A 1 25.25 28.63 8.41
N LEU A 2 25.48 28.63 7.09
CA LEU A 2 24.38 28.74 6.09
C LEU A 2 23.25 27.69 6.20
N THR A 3 23.57 26.45 6.60
CA THR A 3 22.59 25.36 6.70
C THR A 3 21.65 25.46 7.90
N LEU A 4 22.09 26.08 9.00
CA LEU A 4 21.27 26.29 10.21
C LEU A 4 20.38 27.54 10.08
N THR A 5 20.85 28.58 9.41
CA THR A 5 20.06 29.79 9.13
C THR A 5 18.86 29.48 8.23
N LEU A 6 19.02 28.55 7.28
CA LEU A 6 17.95 28.10 6.39
C LEU A 6 16.91 27.23 7.12
N LEU A 7 17.32 26.35 8.04
CA LEU A 7 16.41 25.51 8.83
C LEU A 7 15.57 26.31 9.84
N ALA A 8 16.17 27.30 10.50
CA ALA A 8 15.45 28.18 11.43
C ALA A 8 14.49 29.14 10.71
N ALA A 9 14.91 29.70 9.56
CA ALA A 9 14.05 30.52 8.71
C ALA A 9 12.90 29.71 8.10
N TRP A 10 13.11 28.42 7.81
CA TRP A 10 12.06 27.52 7.30
C TRP A 10 11.09 27.06 8.41
N SER A 11 11.58 26.80 9.62
CA SER A 11 10.74 26.47 10.78
C SER A 11 9.86 27.67 11.20
N CYS A 12 10.45 28.87 11.27
CA CYS A 12 9.72 30.07 11.67
C CYS A 12 8.86 30.65 10.53
N GLY A 13 9.32 30.54 9.27
CA GLY A 13 8.61 31.03 8.08
C GLY A 13 7.44 30.14 7.65
N SER A 14 7.57 28.82 7.70
CA SER A 14 6.49 27.89 7.33
C SER A 14 5.32 27.93 8.32
N GLN A 15 5.60 28.20 9.61
CA GLN A 15 4.53 28.36 10.60
C GLN A 15 3.92 29.77 10.63
N ARG A 16 4.66 30.82 10.24
CA ARG A 16 4.06 32.18 10.09
C ARG A 16 3.02 32.23 8.96
N SER A 17 3.19 31.43 7.91
CA SER A 17 2.16 31.23 6.88
C SER A 17 0.95 30.41 7.35
N VAL A 18 1.10 29.59 8.39
CA VAL A 18 0.00 28.86 9.04
C VAL A 18 -0.74 29.76 10.04
N ILE A 19 -0.05 30.71 10.67
CA ILE A 19 -0.60 31.60 11.71
C ILE A 19 -1.37 32.79 11.13
N ASN A 20 -1.03 33.29 9.93
CA ASN A 20 -1.71 34.44 9.33
C ASN A 20 -3.01 34.10 8.56
N ALA A 21 -3.38 32.81 8.46
CA ALA A 21 -4.54 32.40 7.66
C ALA A 21 -5.88 32.42 8.41
N ASP A 22 -5.89 32.44 9.76
CA ASP A 22 -7.13 32.42 10.55
C ASP A 22 -7.00 33.35 11.78
N ASN A 23 -7.69 34.49 11.72
CA ASN A 23 -7.93 35.38 12.87
C ASN A 23 -8.77 34.61 13.93
N HIS A 24 -8.11 33.94 14.88
CA HIS A 24 -8.53 33.79 16.28
C HIS A 24 -7.58 32.83 17.01
N ILE A 25 -6.58 33.38 17.71
CA ILE A 25 -5.74 32.66 18.68
C ILE A 25 -6.00 33.29 20.05
N SER A 26 -6.12 32.47 21.11
CA SER A 26 -6.25 32.98 22.47
C SER A 26 -4.96 33.75 22.87
N PRO A 27 -5.07 34.88 23.62
CA PRO A 27 -3.92 35.73 23.94
C PRO A 27 -2.75 34.97 24.56
N GLU A 28 -3.04 33.99 25.42
CA GLU A 28 -2.05 33.17 26.14
C GLU A 28 -1.19 32.30 25.22
N VAL A 29 -1.74 31.80 24.10
CA VAL A 29 -0.98 30.96 23.15
C VAL A 29 -0.09 31.83 22.26
N SER A 30 -0.56 33.03 21.91
CA SER A 30 0.23 34.01 21.15
C SER A 30 1.40 34.57 21.99
N GLU A 31 1.18 34.79 23.28
CA GLU A 31 2.20 35.30 24.21
C GLU A 31 3.30 34.26 24.45
N LYS A 32 2.92 33.00 24.67
CA LYS A 32 3.86 31.88 24.88
C LYS A 32 4.67 31.54 23.62
N TYR A 33 4.08 31.64 22.42
CA TYR A 33 4.82 31.49 21.16
C TYR A 33 5.75 32.68 20.88
N GLY A 34 5.31 33.89 21.23
CA GLY A 34 6.12 35.10 21.16
C GLY A 34 7.37 35.01 22.03
N GLU A 35 7.24 34.52 23.26
CA GLU A 35 8.37 34.29 24.16
C GLU A 35 9.34 33.23 23.63
N ILE A 36 8.84 32.10 23.09
CA ILE A 36 9.71 31.05 22.54
C ILE A 36 10.51 31.56 21.33
N CYS A 37 9.87 32.28 20.41
CA CYS A 37 10.56 32.85 19.25
C CYS A 37 11.53 33.98 19.65
N HIS A 38 11.17 34.80 20.65
CA HIS A 38 12.02 35.86 21.18
C HIS A 38 13.26 35.27 21.88
N ASN A 39 13.09 34.21 22.67
CA ASN A 39 14.17 33.55 23.39
C ASN A 39 15.11 32.81 22.43
N VAL A 40 14.59 32.15 21.39
CA VAL A 40 15.43 31.52 20.35
C VAL A 40 16.18 32.58 19.54
N TRP A 41 15.54 33.70 19.20
CA TRP A 41 16.19 34.80 18.49
C TRP A 41 17.25 35.52 19.33
N GLN A 42 16.97 35.78 20.62
CA GLN A 42 17.96 36.31 21.55
C GLN A 42 19.13 35.34 21.71
N CYS A 43 18.86 34.04 21.89
CA CYS A 43 19.90 33.01 22.04
C CYS A 43 20.81 32.93 20.80
N MET A 44 20.24 33.00 19.59
CA MET A 44 21.01 33.08 18.35
C MET A 44 21.85 34.37 18.26
N ARG A 45 21.32 35.50 18.75
CA ARG A 45 22.05 36.77 18.76
C ARG A 45 23.23 36.77 19.73
N THR A 46 23.07 36.13 20.90
CA THR A 46 24.16 35.93 21.87
C THR A 46 25.22 34.97 21.35
N CYS A 47 24.84 34.00 20.50
CA CYS A 47 25.78 33.06 19.87
C CYS A 47 26.55 33.67 18.69
N ASP A 48 25.97 34.61 17.95
CA ASP A 48 26.63 35.29 16.82
C ASP A 48 27.70 36.30 17.29
N GLU A 49 27.62 36.80 18.52
CA GLU A 49 28.61 37.72 19.11
C GLU A 49 29.71 37.00 19.92
N ALA A 50 29.62 35.68 20.12
CA ALA A 50 30.53 34.90 20.98
C ALA A 50 31.53 34.05 20.18
N GLU A 51 32.44 34.69 19.43
CA GLU A 51 33.54 33.97 18.79
C GLU A 51 34.77 33.74 19.71
N ARG A 52 34.67 33.95 21.04
CA ARG A 52 35.87 33.92 21.90
C ARG A 52 35.73 33.55 23.39
N ASP A 53 34.75 32.73 23.81
CA ASP A 53 34.76 32.20 25.19
C ASP A 53 34.09 30.83 25.36
N THR A 54 34.86 29.84 25.81
CA THR A 54 34.43 28.44 26.06
C THR A 54 33.43 28.27 27.21
N SER A 55 33.26 29.26 28.11
CA SER A 55 32.27 29.13 29.19
C SER A 55 30.83 29.34 28.71
N LEU A 56 30.62 30.27 27.76
CA LEU A 56 29.29 30.60 27.20
C LEU A 56 28.74 29.49 26.30
N GLN A 57 29.64 28.74 25.65
CA GLN A 57 29.29 27.62 24.78
C GLN A 57 28.69 26.45 25.56
N ASN A 58 29.25 26.15 26.74
CA ASN A 58 28.70 25.13 27.64
C ASN A 58 27.33 25.53 28.23
N GLU A 59 27.10 26.83 28.43
CA GLU A 59 25.83 27.35 28.92
C GLU A 59 24.73 27.27 27.84
N CYS A 60 25.08 27.52 26.58
CA CYS A 60 24.19 27.36 25.44
C CYS A 60 23.82 25.88 25.19
N ASP A 61 24.80 24.96 25.25
CA ASP A 61 24.55 23.52 25.12
C ASP A 61 23.67 22.98 26.26
N ALA A 62 23.82 23.52 27.47
CA ALA A 62 22.97 23.17 28.61
C ALA A 62 21.52 23.65 28.45
N GLN A 63 21.31 24.83 27.84
CA GLN A 63 19.96 25.35 27.56
C GLN A 63 19.27 24.59 26.43
N ILE A 64 20.00 24.19 25.38
CA ILE A 64 19.48 23.35 24.30
C ILE A 64 19.04 21.98 24.84
N LYS A 65 19.85 21.36 25.73
CA LYS A 65 19.48 20.09 26.37
C LYS A 65 18.25 20.18 27.28
N ARG A 66 18.01 21.33 27.93
CA ARG A 66 16.80 21.56 28.72
C ARG A 66 15.56 21.74 27.83
N ALA A 67 15.70 22.46 26.71
CA ALA A 67 14.63 22.61 25.71
C ALA A 67 14.27 21.27 25.04
N ASP A 68 15.24 20.39 24.81
CA ASP A 68 15.01 19.01 24.34
C ASP A 68 14.33 18.13 25.40
N GLN A 69 14.69 18.26 26.68
CA GLN A 69 14.02 17.50 27.75
C GLN A 69 12.57 17.96 27.98
N GLU A 70 12.28 19.25 27.82
CA GLU A 70 10.91 19.79 27.88
C GLU A 70 10.08 19.44 26.64
N SER A 71 10.70 19.31 25.45
CA SER A 71 10.01 18.89 24.22
C SER A 71 9.70 17.38 24.20
N VAL A 72 10.55 16.54 24.79
CA VAL A 72 10.32 15.09 24.93
C VAL A 72 9.24 14.79 25.99
N GLY A 73 9.12 15.61 27.04
CA GLY A 73 8.04 15.51 28.04
C GLY A 73 6.66 15.97 27.52
N ALA A 74 6.62 16.84 26.51
CA ALA A 74 5.39 17.26 25.84
C ALA A 74 4.99 16.32 24.67
N ALA A 75 5.92 15.52 24.14
CA ALA A 75 5.68 14.57 23.05
C ALA A 75 5.01 13.25 23.48
N SER A 76 4.89 12.95 24.78
CA SER A 76 4.18 11.77 25.29
C SER A 76 2.69 12.01 25.57
N ALA A 77 2.17 13.20 25.25
CA ALA A 77 0.75 13.52 25.34
C ALA A 77 0.26 14.01 23.97
N GLN A 78 -0.13 13.06 23.11
CA GLN A 78 -0.94 13.43 21.96
C GLN A 78 -2.16 14.22 22.45
N PRO A 79 -2.50 15.36 21.84
CA PRO A 79 -3.73 16.07 22.18
C PRO A 79 -4.89 15.10 21.96
N LYS A 80 -5.68 14.84 23.02
CA LYS A 80 -6.98 14.21 22.89
C LYS A 80 -7.70 14.90 21.72
N PRO A 81 -8.22 14.16 20.73
CA PRO A 81 -8.89 14.76 19.60
C PRO A 81 -9.92 15.75 20.13
N ALA A 82 -9.79 17.00 19.70
CA ALA A 82 -10.71 18.07 20.06
C ALA A 82 -12.14 17.59 19.81
N LYS A 83 -13.02 17.88 20.77
CA LYS A 83 -14.43 17.56 20.67
C LYS A 83 -15.03 18.07 19.34
N ASP A 84 -15.35 17.11 18.48
CA ASP A 84 -16.50 17.09 17.58
C ASP A 84 -16.82 18.34 16.75
N GLU A 85 -16.02 18.59 15.70
CA GLU A 85 -16.56 19.14 14.42
C GLU A 85 -17.08 18.02 13.48
N PHE A 86 -16.96 16.76 13.89
CA PHE A 86 -17.25 15.55 13.09
C PHE A 86 -18.32 14.66 13.75
N GLY A 87 -19.52 15.22 13.92
CA GLY A 87 -20.69 14.59 14.58
C GLY A 87 -20.94 13.12 14.24
N GLY A 88 -21.40 12.37 15.25
CA GLY A 88 -21.42 10.91 15.36
C GLY A 88 -21.97 10.12 14.17
N GLY A 89 -21.33 8.98 13.91
CA GLY A 89 -21.75 7.93 12.95
C GLY A 89 -20.59 7.06 12.44
N TRP A 90 -19.53 6.99 13.24
CA TRP A 90 -18.50 5.97 13.16
C TRP A 90 -19.01 4.73 13.88
N ILE A 91 -18.64 3.54 13.42
CA ILE A 91 -18.72 2.33 14.25
C ILE A 91 -17.64 2.51 15.32
N PRO A 92 -18.00 2.80 16.58
CA PRO A 92 -17.02 3.14 17.60
C PRO A 92 -16.16 1.91 17.91
N ALA A 93 -14.91 2.17 18.27
CA ALA A 93 -14.05 1.13 18.83
C ALA A 93 -14.75 0.49 20.05
N SER A 94 -14.73 -0.83 20.10
CA SER A 94 -15.25 -1.60 21.23
C SER A 94 -14.26 -1.51 22.39
N LYS A 95 -14.78 -1.33 23.61
CA LYS A 95 -13.96 -1.43 24.84
C LYS A 95 -13.65 -2.88 25.25
N GLN A 96 -14.26 -3.85 24.57
CA GLN A 96 -14.09 -5.28 24.77
C GLN A 96 -13.68 -5.92 23.44
N ASN A 97 -12.86 -6.96 23.52
CA ASN A 97 -12.41 -7.71 22.34
C ASN A 97 -13.63 -8.39 21.69
N LEU A 98 -13.82 -8.09 20.40
CA LEU A 98 -14.88 -8.64 19.58
C LEU A 98 -14.45 -9.96 18.96
N THR A 99 -15.38 -10.89 18.85
CA THR A 99 -15.15 -12.10 18.05
C THR A 99 -15.16 -11.76 16.55
N PRO A 100 -14.55 -12.59 15.69
CA PRO A 100 -14.59 -12.37 14.24
C PRO A 100 -16.01 -12.21 13.67
N SER A 101 -16.97 -12.99 14.17
CA SER A 101 -18.38 -12.88 13.78
C SER A 101 -18.98 -11.53 14.16
N GLN A 102 -18.66 -11.00 15.35
CA GLN A 102 -19.11 -9.68 15.78
C GLN A 102 -18.47 -8.55 14.95
N ILE A 103 -17.18 -8.66 14.62
CA ILE A 103 -16.48 -7.71 13.74
C ILE A 103 -17.14 -7.70 12.36
N ALA A 104 -17.38 -8.88 11.78
CA ALA A 104 -18.03 -9.01 10.48
C ALA A 104 -19.44 -8.42 10.48
N ALA A 105 -20.27 -8.77 11.47
CA ALA A 105 -21.64 -8.28 11.57
C ALA A 105 -21.71 -6.75 11.70
N ARG A 106 -20.81 -6.15 12.48
CA ARG A 106 -20.75 -4.69 12.65
C ARG A 106 -20.24 -3.97 11.41
N SER A 107 -19.27 -4.57 10.71
CA SER A 107 -18.54 -3.91 9.62
C SER A 107 -19.19 -4.10 8.26
N ARG A 108 -20.02 -5.14 8.05
CA ARG A 108 -20.58 -5.52 6.74
C ARG A 108 -21.18 -4.37 5.93
N ARG A 109 -21.89 -3.45 6.59
CA ARG A 109 -22.54 -2.29 5.92
C ARG A 109 -21.57 -1.19 5.50
N ALA A 110 -20.35 -1.19 6.03
CA ALA A 110 -19.28 -0.28 5.67
C ALA A 110 -18.42 -0.81 4.51
N ILE A 111 -18.43 -2.12 4.27
CA ILE A 111 -17.65 -2.75 3.21
C ILE A 111 -18.38 -2.64 1.86
N VAL A 112 -17.61 -2.39 0.81
CA VAL A 112 -18.13 -2.19 -0.55
C VAL A 112 -17.29 -2.94 -1.58
N ALA A 113 -17.89 -3.33 -2.70
CA ALA A 113 -17.15 -3.78 -3.87
C ALA A 113 -16.81 -2.58 -4.76
N VAL A 114 -15.59 -2.56 -5.28
CA VAL A 114 -15.10 -1.50 -6.17
C VAL A 114 -14.84 -2.11 -7.54
N HIS A 115 -15.38 -1.49 -8.58
CA HIS A 115 -15.25 -1.92 -9.97
C HIS A 115 -14.73 -0.77 -10.83
N ALA A 116 -13.67 -1.01 -11.59
CA ALA A 116 -13.08 -0.03 -12.49
C ALA A 116 -12.50 -0.73 -13.73
N GLY A 117 -13.14 -0.54 -14.89
CA GLY A 117 -12.79 -1.29 -16.09
C GLY A 117 -12.92 -2.81 -15.87
N SER A 118 -11.83 -3.55 -16.11
CA SER A 118 -11.72 -4.99 -15.82
C SER A 118 -11.24 -5.31 -14.40
N SER A 119 -10.87 -4.29 -13.62
CA SER A 119 -10.38 -4.42 -12.24
C SER A 119 -11.53 -4.48 -11.24
N MET A 120 -11.35 -5.29 -10.21
CA MET A 120 -12.28 -5.44 -9.09
C MET A 120 -11.53 -5.60 -7.78
N GLY A 121 -12.01 -4.90 -6.75
CA GLY A 121 -11.45 -4.97 -5.41
C GLY A 121 -12.50 -4.68 -4.34
N THR A 122 -12.02 -4.48 -3.13
CA THR A 122 -12.81 -4.10 -1.96
C THR A 122 -12.51 -2.65 -1.60
N GLY A 123 -13.49 -1.97 -1.02
CA GLY A 123 -13.27 -0.74 -0.28
C GLY A 123 -14.06 -0.74 1.02
N PHE A 124 -13.87 0.30 1.82
CA PHE A 124 -14.67 0.50 3.02
C PHE A 124 -14.92 1.97 3.28
N ALA A 125 -16.10 2.27 3.83
CA ALA A 125 -16.47 3.61 4.21
C ALA A 125 -15.62 4.09 5.40
N ILE A 126 -14.95 5.22 5.21
CA ILE A 126 -14.15 5.91 6.22
C ILE A 126 -14.78 7.23 6.67
N TRP A 127 -15.89 7.64 6.04
CA TRP A 127 -16.66 8.79 6.52
C TRP A 127 -18.10 8.75 6.00
N ARG A 128 -19.05 9.28 6.78
CA ARG A 128 -20.49 9.22 6.49
C ARG A 128 -20.88 9.81 5.14
N LYS A 129 -20.19 10.86 4.68
CA LYS A 129 -20.46 11.58 3.42
C LYS A 129 -20.09 10.78 2.15
N GLY A 130 -20.14 9.45 2.22
CA GLY A 130 -19.88 8.57 1.10
C GLY A 130 -18.40 8.43 0.76
N TRP A 131 -17.50 8.66 1.71
CA TRP A 131 -16.05 8.53 1.46
C TRP A 131 -15.57 7.13 1.74
N ILE A 132 -14.92 6.54 0.75
CA ILE A 132 -14.53 5.14 0.72
C ILE A 132 -13.02 5.08 0.48
N ALA A 133 -12.31 4.36 1.34
CA ALA A 133 -10.93 3.97 1.11
C ALA A 133 -10.87 2.68 0.28
N THR A 134 -9.87 2.59 -0.61
CA THR A 134 -9.48 1.37 -1.33
C THR A 134 -8.03 1.52 -1.78
N ASN A 135 -7.48 0.51 -2.47
CA ASN A 135 -6.17 0.64 -3.08
C ASN A 135 -6.22 1.41 -4.39
N LEU A 136 -5.15 2.15 -4.67
CA LEU A 136 -5.02 2.91 -5.91
C LEU A 136 -5.00 1.98 -7.12
N HIS A 137 -4.28 0.86 -7.07
CA HIS A 137 -4.18 -0.08 -8.19
C HIS A 137 -5.52 -0.64 -8.65
N VAL A 138 -6.52 -0.69 -7.76
CA VAL A 138 -7.85 -1.19 -8.08
C VAL A 138 -8.54 -0.26 -9.08
N VAL A 139 -8.26 1.05 -9.06
CA VAL A 139 -9.02 2.07 -9.79
C VAL A 139 -8.19 2.96 -10.71
N ALA A 140 -6.86 2.86 -10.68
CA ALA A 140 -5.98 3.73 -11.44
C ALA A 140 -6.20 3.66 -12.97
N GLY A 141 -6.13 4.82 -13.62
CA GLY A 141 -6.34 4.99 -15.06
C GLY A 141 -7.80 4.92 -15.51
N GLU A 142 -8.74 4.65 -14.61
CA GLU A 142 -10.15 4.46 -14.96
C GLU A 142 -10.98 5.70 -14.62
N GLU A 143 -11.71 6.23 -15.60
CA GLU A 143 -12.67 7.33 -15.38
C GLU A 143 -14.00 6.81 -14.83
N LYS A 144 -14.42 5.62 -15.25
CA LYS A 144 -15.70 5.01 -14.88
C LYS A 144 -15.53 4.02 -13.74
N ILE A 145 -15.48 4.56 -12.53
CA ILE A 145 -15.39 3.77 -11.30
C ILE A 145 -16.78 3.64 -10.67
N TYR A 146 -17.13 2.43 -10.24
CA TYR A 146 -18.37 2.11 -9.57
C TYR A 146 -18.11 1.44 -8.23
N VAL A 147 -19.00 1.71 -7.29
CA VAL A 147 -19.04 1.10 -5.97
C VAL A 147 -20.36 0.37 -5.81
N THR A 148 -20.32 -0.91 -5.42
CA THR A 148 -21.50 -1.70 -5.07
C THR A 148 -21.54 -1.87 -3.56
N LEU A 149 -22.66 -1.47 -2.95
CA LEU A 149 -22.85 -1.53 -1.50
C LEU A 149 -23.45 -2.88 -1.09
N ALA A 150 -23.45 -3.16 0.22
CA ALA A 150 -24.02 -4.40 0.79
C ALA A 150 -25.52 -4.62 0.48
N ASP A 151 -26.26 -3.57 0.12
CA ASP A 151 -27.66 -3.62 -0.31
C ASP A 151 -27.81 -3.81 -1.83
N GLN A 152 -26.74 -4.19 -2.53
CA GLN A 152 -26.65 -4.36 -3.98
C GLN A 152 -26.82 -3.07 -4.81
N THR A 153 -26.97 -1.91 -4.17
CA THR A 153 -27.06 -0.65 -4.91
C THR A 153 -25.70 -0.26 -5.47
N LYS A 154 -25.68 0.08 -6.76
CA LYS A 154 -24.48 0.50 -7.50
C LYS A 154 -24.44 2.02 -7.63
N HIS A 155 -23.32 2.60 -7.24
CA HIS A 155 -23.09 4.05 -7.21
C HIS A 155 -21.88 4.40 -8.06
N ARG A 156 -21.96 5.48 -8.83
CA ARG A 156 -20.80 6.01 -9.55
C ARG A 156 -19.95 6.84 -8.60
N VAL A 157 -18.62 6.74 -8.73
CA VAL A 157 -17.71 7.64 -8.02
C VAL A 157 -17.83 9.05 -8.60
N LEU A 158 -18.04 10.01 -7.71
CA LEU A 158 -18.22 11.42 -8.04
C LEU A 158 -16.88 12.16 -8.07
N ASP A 159 -16.06 11.95 -7.05
CA ASP A 159 -14.76 12.63 -6.89
C ASP A 159 -13.75 11.76 -6.14
N VAL A 160 -12.49 12.18 -6.17
CA VAL A 160 -11.38 11.58 -5.40
C VAL A 160 -10.81 12.64 -4.44
N ARG A 161 -10.86 12.39 -3.12
CA ARG A 161 -10.35 13.33 -2.08
C ARG A 161 -8.84 13.32 -2.00
N GLY A 162 -8.28 12.12 -2.10
CA GLY A 162 -6.90 11.85 -1.81
C GLY A 162 -6.42 10.73 -2.70
N LEU A 163 -5.21 10.93 -3.17
CA LEU A 163 -4.43 9.99 -3.94
C LEU A 163 -3.06 9.95 -3.29
N ASP A 164 -2.63 8.75 -2.94
CA ASP A 164 -1.32 8.44 -2.40
C ASP A 164 -0.72 7.30 -3.23
N ILE A 165 0.22 7.66 -4.10
CA ILE A 165 0.84 6.73 -5.05
C ILE A 165 1.83 5.83 -4.32
N GLU A 166 2.60 6.38 -3.39
CA GLU A 166 3.64 5.68 -2.63
C GLU A 166 3.04 4.55 -1.80
N HIS A 167 1.91 4.82 -1.15
CA HIS A 167 1.25 3.85 -0.27
C HIS A 167 0.17 3.03 -0.98
N ASP A 168 -0.04 3.22 -2.28
CA ASP A 168 -1.09 2.57 -3.08
C ASP A 168 -2.51 2.75 -2.47
N LEU A 169 -2.83 3.97 -2.02
CA LEU A 169 -4.11 4.30 -1.38
C LEU A 169 -4.87 5.41 -2.11
N VAL A 170 -6.20 5.29 -2.11
CA VAL A 170 -7.09 6.30 -2.69
C VAL A 170 -8.37 6.43 -1.89
N VAL A 171 -8.90 7.66 -1.81
CA VAL A 171 -10.17 7.96 -1.14
C VAL A 171 -11.18 8.49 -2.15
N LEU A 172 -12.23 7.73 -2.39
CA LEU A 172 -13.28 7.95 -3.38
C LEU A 172 -14.55 8.48 -2.72
N ARG A 173 -15.37 9.28 -3.45
CA ARG A 173 -16.69 9.73 -3.00
C ARG A 173 -17.80 9.13 -3.83
N ILE A 174 -18.88 8.71 -3.19
CA ILE A 174 -20.17 8.41 -3.83
C ILE A 174 -21.30 9.31 -3.32
N GLU A 175 -22.43 9.32 -4.02
CA GLU A 175 -23.64 10.06 -3.66
C GLU A 175 -24.49 9.34 -2.58
N LYS A 176 -23.89 9.03 -1.42
CA LYS A 176 -24.61 8.43 -0.29
C LYS A 176 -24.15 9.04 1.03
N ALA A 177 -25.03 9.77 1.69
CA ALA A 177 -24.70 10.61 2.85
C ALA A 177 -24.72 9.88 4.22
N ASP A 178 -25.07 8.59 4.25
CA ASP A 178 -25.30 7.82 5.48
C ASP A 178 -24.65 6.43 5.48
N LEU A 179 -23.44 6.31 4.92
CA LEU A 179 -22.65 5.10 5.12
C LEU A 179 -22.16 5.02 6.57
N LEU A 180 -22.24 3.83 7.16
CA LEU A 180 -21.55 3.54 8.42
C LEU A 180 -20.06 3.55 8.16
N ALA A 181 -19.33 4.45 8.82
CA ALA A 181 -17.88 4.56 8.66
C ALA A 181 -17.15 3.68 9.68
N LEU A 182 -16.10 2.99 9.26
CA LEU A 182 -15.20 2.30 10.18
C LEU A 182 -14.23 3.29 10.83
N THR A 183 -13.90 3.04 12.10
CA THR A 183 -12.90 3.82 12.84
C THR A 183 -11.50 3.35 12.47
N LEU A 184 -10.59 4.26 12.17
CA LEU A 184 -9.18 3.93 11.96
C LEU A 184 -8.48 3.71 13.31
N GLY A 185 -7.65 2.69 13.40
CA GLY A 185 -6.84 2.37 14.57
C GLY A 185 -5.55 3.19 14.64
N ASP A 186 -4.94 3.25 15.81
CA ASP A 186 -3.59 3.79 16.00
C ASP A 186 -2.57 2.69 15.75
N ARG A 187 -1.68 2.93 14.79
CA ARG A 187 -0.63 1.98 14.43
C ARG A 187 0.28 1.63 15.61
N ASN A 188 0.56 2.58 16.50
CA ASN A 188 1.46 2.39 17.63
C ASN A 188 0.89 1.46 18.71
N GLN A 189 -0.41 1.13 18.61
CA GLN A 189 -1.10 0.21 19.52
C GLN A 189 -1.22 -1.19 18.92
N VAL A 190 -0.75 -1.40 17.68
CA VAL A 190 -0.82 -2.70 17.02
C VAL A 190 0.32 -3.58 17.49
N GLU A 191 -0.02 -4.75 18.03
CA GLU A 191 0.95 -5.70 18.56
C GLU A 191 1.11 -6.93 17.66
N VAL A 192 2.34 -7.45 17.55
CA VAL A 192 2.57 -8.74 16.89
C VAL A 192 1.91 -9.84 17.71
N GLY A 193 1.12 -10.69 17.06
CA GLY A 193 0.27 -11.69 17.69
C GLY A 193 -1.16 -11.23 17.93
N GLU A 194 -1.48 -9.95 17.73
CA GLU A 194 -2.85 -9.44 17.81
C GLU A 194 -3.73 -10.08 16.73
N ARG A 195 -4.95 -10.47 17.09
CA ARG A 195 -5.89 -11.08 16.14
C ARG A 195 -6.48 -10.04 15.20
N VAL A 196 -6.58 -10.40 13.94
CA VAL A 196 -7.13 -9.55 12.88
C VAL A 196 -8.15 -10.29 12.05
N VAL A 197 -9.07 -9.53 11.48
CA VAL A 197 -10.06 -9.98 10.51
C VAL A 197 -9.89 -9.17 9.24
N VAL A 198 -9.86 -9.84 8.09
CA VAL A 198 -9.94 -9.19 6.78
C VAL A 198 -11.33 -9.44 6.21
N ILE A 199 -11.97 -8.37 5.73
CA ILE A 199 -13.26 -8.48 5.06
C ILE A 199 -13.10 -7.98 3.63
N GLY A 200 -13.38 -8.85 2.66
CA GLY A 200 -13.20 -8.57 1.25
C GLY A 200 -14.31 -9.13 0.36
N ASN A 201 -14.21 -8.83 -0.92
CA ASN A 201 -15.06 -9.39 -1.98
C ASN A 201 -14.18 -10.18 -2.99
N PRO A 202 -13.46 -11.23 -2.57
CA PRO A 202 -12.60 -12.00 -3.45
C PRO A 202 -13.41 -12.68 -4.56
N LEU A 203 -12.98 -12.54 -5.81
CA LEU A 203 -13.64 -13.12 -6.99
C LEU A 203 -15.13 -12.77 -7.16
N GLY A 204 -15.61 -11.69 -6.52
CA GLY A 204 -17.03 -11.29 -6.54
C GLY A 204 -17.89 -12.09 -5.56
N LEU A 205 -17.29 -12.93 -4.71
CA LEU A 205 -17.95 -13.58 -3.58
C LEU A 205 -18.03 -12.56 -2.42
N GLU A 206 -19.19 -11.94 -2.29
CA GLU A 206 -19.37 -10.81 -1.39
C GLU A 206 -19.15 -11.15 0.09
N ALA A 207 -18.52 -10.21 0.81
CA ALA A 207 -18.31 -10.21 2.24
C ALA A 207 -17.62 -11.47 2.77
N THR A 208 -16.62 -11.97 2.03
CA THR A 208 -15.74 -13.03 2.53
C THR A 208 -14.96 -12.50 3.73
N VAL A 209 -15.04 -13.24 4.83
CA VAL A 209 -14.35 -12.94 6.08
C VAL A 209 -13.23 -13.96 6.26
N SER A 210 -12.01 -13.48 6.47
CA SER A 210 -10.89 -14.31 6.89
C SER A 210 -10.32 -13.80 8.21
N ASP A 211 -9.79 -14.69 9.03
CA ASP A 211 -9.17 -14.34 10.31
C ASP A 211 -7.73 -14.82 10.39
N GLY A 212 -6.95 -14.18 11.25
CA GLY A 212 -5.55 -14.48 11.47
C GLY A 212 -4.96 -13.55 12.52
N LEU A 213 -3.65 -13.34 12.44
CA LEU A 213 -2.87 -12.54 13.39
C LEU A 213 -2.00 -11.53 12.66
N VAL A 214 -1.65 -10.42 13.31
CA VAL A 214 -0.48 -9.62 12.92
C VAL A 214 0.76 -10.47 13.14
N SER A 215 1.40 -10.88 12.05
CA SER A 215 2.59 -11.72 12.08
C SER A 215 3.87 -10.89 12.27
N ALA A 216 3.91 -9.67 11.74
CA ALA A 216 5.02 -8.74 11.93
C ALA A 216 4.59 -7.30 11.56
N SER A 217 5.19 -6.32 12.24
CA SER A 217 5.23 -4.93 11.76
C SER A 217 6.52 -4.73 10.97
N ARG A 218 6.44 -4.17 9.77
CA ARG A 218 7.59 -4.04 8.86
C ARG A 218 7.68 -2.63 8.29
N THR A 219 8.90 -2.14 8.22
CA THR A 219 9.27 -0.95 7.44
C THR A 219 9.86 -1.41 6.12
N MET A 220 9.28 -0.92 5.04
CA MET A 220 9.72 -1.15 3.66
C MET A 220 10.91 -0.22 3.34
N ASP A 221 11.62 -0.49 2.24
CA ASP A 221 12.83 0.25 1.87
C ASP A 221 12.57 1.74 1.58
N ASP A 222 11.36 2.07 1.13
CA ASP A 222 10.85 3.43 0.92
C ASP A 222 10.40 4.12 2.22
N GLY A 223 10.53 3.44 3.38
CA GLY A 223 10.05 3.91 4.67
C GLY A 223 8.57 3.63 4.95
N SER A 224 7.84 3.08 3.98
CA SER A 224 6.42 2.72 4.11
C SER A 224 6.22 1.65 5.18
N GLN A 225 5.09 1.73 5.87
CA GLN A 225 4.84 0.89 7.03
C GLN A 225 3.70 -0.07 6.74
N VAL A 226 4.03 -1.35 6.84
CA VAL A 226 3.13 -2.45 6.46
C VAL A 226 3.03 -3.47 7.59
N PHE A 227 1.86 -4.05 7.72
CA PHE A 227 1.61 -5.16 8.62
C PHE A 227 1.57 -6.45 7.83
N GLN A 228 2.47 -7.38 8.17
CA GLN A 228 2.35 -8.76 7.72
C GLN A 228 1.27 -9.45 8.55
N ILE A 229 0.36 -10.17 7.91
CA ILE A 229 -0.72 -10.91 8.56
C ILE A 229 -0.75 -12.36 8.11
N SER A 230 -1.28 -13.23 8.98
CA SER A 230 -1.52 -14.64 8.63
C SER A 230 -2.91 -14.87 8.05
N ALA A 231 -3.83 -13.90 8.18
CA ALA A 231 -5.17 -14.01 7.61
C ALA A 231 -5.09 -14.15 6.08
N PRO A 232 -5.71 -15.18 5.48
CA PRO A 232 -5.69 -15.36 4.04
C PRO A 232 -6.30 -14.15 3.30
N ILE A 233 -5.62 -13.69 2.26
CA ILE A 233 -6.14 -12.72 1.29
C ILE A 233 -5.96 -13.27 -0.12
N SER A 234 -6.82 -12.86 -1.04
CA SER A 234 -6.80 -13.32 -2.44
C SER A 234 -7.20 -12.18 -3.38
N PRO A 235 -7.06 -12.34 -4.72
CA PRO A 235 -7.54 -11.33 -5.66
C PRO A 235 -9.00 -10.93 -5.39
N GLY A 236 -9.22 -9.63 -5.24
CA GLY A 236 -10.50 -9.02 -4.84
C GLY A 236 -10.58 -8.62 -3.36
N SER A 237 -9.71 -9.12 -2.48
CA SER A 237 -9.53 -8.59 -1.11
C SER A 237 -8.78 -7.26 -1.07
N SER A 238 -8.03 -6.91 -2.14
CA SER A 238 -7.29 -5.64 -2.24
C SER A 238 -8.19 -4.44 -1.99
N GLY A 239 -7.75 -3.53 -1.12
CA GLY A 239 -8.46 -2.34 -0.67
C GLY A 239 -9.44 -2.60 0.48
N GLY A 240 -9.61 -3.85 0.91
CA GLY A 240 -10.42 -4.22 2.06
C GLY A 240 -9.76 -3.89 3.39
N PRO A 241 -10.54 -3.65 4.45
CA PRO A 241 -9.98 -3.33 5.76
C PRO A 241 -9.46 -4.58 6.47
N ILE A 242 -8.34 -4.40 7.17
CA ILE A 242 -7.82 -5.32 8.18
C ILE A 242 -8.19 -4.73 9.54
N ILE A 243 -9.02 -5.46 10.28
CA ILE A 243 -9.71 -4.97 11.48
C ILE A 243 -9.22 -5.73 12.70
N ASN A 244 -8.86 -5.02 13.76
CA ASN A 244 -8.46 -5.63 15.03
C ASN A 244 -9.65 -6.05 15.91
N GLU A 245 -9.37 -6.64 17.08
CA GLU A 245 -10.41 -7.08 18.02
C GLU A 245 -11.25 -5.93 18.60
N HIS A 246 -10.77 -4.69 18.52
CA HIS A 246 -11.54 -3.51 18.92
C HIS A 246 -12.48 -3.01 17.82
N GLY A 247 -12.50 -3.63 16.63
CA GLY A 247 -13.30 -3.17 15.50
C GLY A 247 -12.71 -1.95 14.78
N GLN A 248 -11.41 -1.68 14.95
CA GLN A 248 -10.69 -0.59 14.31
C GLN A 248 -9.92 -1.10 13.09
N VAL A 249 -9.90 -0.31 12.02
CA VAL A 249 -9.10 -0.61 10.83
C VAL A 249 -7.66 -0.23 11.10
N ILE A 250 -6.78 -1.23 11.23
CA ILE A 250 -5.35 -1.02 11.47
C ILE A 250 -4.55 -0.95 10.16
N ALA A 251 -5.08 -1.55 9.09
CA ALA A 251 -4.42 -1.60 7.78
C ALA A 251 -5.43 -1.82 6.64
N VAL A 252 -4.98 -1.61 5.41
CA VAL A 252 -5.71 -1.89 4.17
C VAL A 252 -5.02 -3.06 3.48
N ALA A 253 -5.72 -4.17 3.26
CA ALA A 253 -5.19 -5.34 2.56
C ALA A 253 -4.72 -4.93 1.17
N THR A 254 -3.43 -5.06 0.87
CA THR A 254 -2.82 -4.43 -0.33
C THR A 254 -2.14 -5.45 -1.24
N PHE A 255 -1.25 -6.28 -0.69
CA PHE A 255 -0.51 -7.26 -1.48
C PHE A 255 -0.16 -8.51 -0.68
N LEU A 256 0.27 -9.56 -1.37
CA LEU A 256 0.77 -10.79 -0.78
C LEU A 256 2.06 -11.21 -1.49
N LEU A 257 2.97 -11.87 -0.79
CA LEU A 257 4.18 -12.43 -1.37
C LEU A 257 3.96 -13.91 -1.68
N ARG A 258 3.72 -14.20 -2.95
CA ARG A 258 3.56 -15.59 -3.41
C ARG A 258 4.94 -16.24 -3.49
N GLY A 259 5.11 -17.38 -2.84
CA GLY A 259 6.41 -18.05 -2.67
C GLY A 259 6.69 -18.41 -1.20
N GLY A 260 5.98 -17.79 -0.26
CA GLY A 260 5.88 -18.25 1.12
C GLY A 260 4.42 -18.44 1.52
N GLN A 261 4.15 -19.37 2.44
CA GLN A 261 2.82 -19.52 3.02
C GLN A 261 2.58 -18.41 4.05
N ASN A 262 1.38 -17.85 4.07
CA ASN A 262 0.96 -16.80 5.03
C ASN A 262 1.80 -15.53 5.01
N LEU A 263 2.25 -15.11 3.82
CA LEU A 263 2.90 -13.82 3.61
C LEU A 263 1.91 -12.83 2.98
N ASN A 264 0.98 -12.33 3.78
CA ASN A 264 -0.02 -11.35 3.37
C ASN A 264 0.28 -10.01 4.02
N PHE A 265 0.00 -8.89 3.35
CA PHE A 265 0.40 -7.57 3.81
C PHE A 265 -0.70 -6.53 3.67
N GLY A 266 -0.80 -5.70 4.70
CA GLY A 266 -1.64 -4.52 4.71
C GLY A 266 -0.84 -3.24 4.83
N MET A 267 -1.16 -2.24 4.03
CA MET A 267 -0.66 -0.88 4.19
C MET A 267 -1.29 -0.25 5.44
N SER A 268 -0.49 0.38 6.31
CA SER A 268 -1.00 0.98 7.55
C SER A 268 -2.16 1.97 7.27
N SER A 269 -3.22 1.89 8.07
CA SER A 269 -4.38 2.77 7.88
C SER A 269 -4.10 4.23 8.26
N GLU A 270 -2.99 4.50 8.94
CA GLU A 270 -2.56 5.85 9.33
C GLU A 270 -2.44 6.81 8.14
N TYR A 271 -2.04 6.28 6.97
CA TYR A 271 -1.86 7.05 5.74
C TYR A 271 -3.19 7.58 5.17
N LEU A 272 -4.34 7.01 5.56
CA LEU A 272 -5.66 7.48 5.14
C LEU A 272 -6.08 8.78 5.85
N ALA A 273 -5.64 9.01 7.09
CA ALA A 273 -6.11 10.14 7.89
C ALA A 273 -5.69 11.51 7.31
N PRO A 274 -4.44 11.72 6.83
CA PRO A 274 -4.06 12.95 6.13
C PRO A 274 -4.88 13.21 4.86
N MET A 275 -5.27 12.15 4.14
CA MET A 275 -6.03 12.27 2.90
C MET A 275 -7.41 12.89 3.12
N LEU A 276 -8.07 12.59 4.24
CA LEU A 276 -9.39 13.15 4.59
C LEU A 276 -9.34 14.67 4.82
N LYS A 277 -8.21 15.18 5.33
CA LYS A 277 -8.00 16.61 5.63
C LYS A 277 -7.79 17.47 4.37
N ARG A 278 -7.43 16.87 3.23
CA ARG A 278 -7.15 17.61 1.98
C ARG A 278 -8.41 18.28 1.45
N ARG A 279 -8.46 19.61 1.34
CA ARG A 279 -9.67 20.32 0.83
C ARG A 279 -9.95 20.09 -0.66
N GLN A 280 -8.91 19.90 -1.47
CA GLN A 280 -9.04 19.71 -2.91
C GLN A 280 -9.57 18.31 -3.23
N VAL A 281 -10.47 18.23 -4.21
CA VAL A 281 -10.96 16.97 -4.78
C VAL A 281 -10.63 16.93 -6.27
N LEU A 282 -10.34 15.75 -6.80
CA LEU A 282 -10.12 15.50 -8.22
C LEU A 282 -11.41 14.95 -8.83
N SER A 283 -11.77 15.43 -10.02
CA SER A 283 -12.81 14.78 -10.82
C SER A 283 -12.29 13.44 -11.37
N PRO A 284 -13.17 12.47 -11.68
CA PRO A 284 -12.78 11.18 -12.22
C PRO A 284 -11.93 11.27 -13.48
N ALA A 285 -12.23 12.21 -14.38
CA ALA A 285 -11.44 12.44 -15.59
C ALA A 285 -10.01 12.92 -15.28
N LYS A 286 -9.85 13.87 -14.34
CA LYS A 286 -8.52 14.34 -13.91
C LYS A 286 -7.75 13.25 -13.18
N PHE A 287 -8.43 12.47 -12.36
CA PHE A 287 -7.85 11.32 -11.68
C PHE A 287 -7.35 10.26 -12.68
N ALA A 288 -8.18 9.87 -13.65
CA ALA A 288 -7.83 8.89 -14.67
C ALA A 288 -6.62 9.35 -15.50
N ALA A 289 -6.60 10.62 -15.92
CA ALA A 289 -5.44 11.19 -16.62
C ALA A 289 -4.18 11.13 -15.77
N LYS A 290 -4.24 11.59 -14.51
CA LYS A 290 -3.09 11.63 -13.59
C LYS A 290 -2.55 10.24 -13.23
N THR A 291 -3.41 9.22 -13.25
CA THR A 291 -3.06 7.83 -12.85
C THR A 291 -2.95 6.89 -14.03
N SER A 292 -3.05 7.41 -15.27
CA SER A 292 -2.88 6.62 -16.49
C SER A 292 -1.47 6.02 -16.56
N GLU A 293 -0.46 6.82 -16.19
CA GLU A 293 0.95 6.39 -16.12
C GLU A 293 1.21 5.39 -14.99
N TYR A 294 0.50 5.47 -13.86
CA TYR A 294 0.64 4.51 -12.74
C TYR A 294 0.27 3.06 -13.13
N ARG A 295 -0.58 2.88 -14.16
CA ARG A 295 -0.87 1.57 -14.75
C ARG A 295 0.21 1.15 -15.76
N VAL A 296 0.80 2.13 -16.46
CA VAL A 296 1.83 1.97 -17.49
C VAL A 296 3.18 1.65 -16.84
N GLU A 297 3.66 2.39 -15.85
CA GLU A 297 4.93 2.12 -15.13
C GLU A 297 5.00 0.72 -14.50
N ARG A 298 3.88 0.18 -14.00
CA ARG A 298 3.84 -1.20 -13.49
C ARG A 298 3.74 -2.29 -14.57
N THR A 299 3.52 -1.93 -15.84
CA THR A 299 3.39 -2.90 -16.96
C THR A 299 4.34 -2.67 -18.13
N SER A 300 4.99 -1.50 -18.29
CA SER A 300 5.55 -1.06 -19.57
C SER A 300 7.05 -0.76 -19.63
N GLU A 301 7.82 -0.75 -18.53
CA GLU A 301 9.27 -0.46 -18.63
C GLU A 301 10.12 -1.65 -19.13
N ILE A 302 9.49 -2.79 -19.43
CA ILE A 302 10.20 -3.96 -19.95
C ILE A 302 9.91 -4.09 -21.45
N GLU A 303 10.84 -3.65 -22.29
CA GLU A 303 10.84 -3.94 -23.71
C GLU A 303 10.61 -5.45 -23.93
N ARG A 304 9.53 -5.79 -24.65
CA ARG A 304 9.10 -7.19 -24.80
C ARG A 304 9.92 -7.89 -25.87
N HIS A 305 10.64 -8.94 -25.48
CA HIS A 305 11.35 -9.84 -26.37
C HIS A 305 10.94 -11.30 -26.13
N VAL A 306 9.71 -11.62 -26.54
CA VAL A 306 9.20 -13.01 -26.50
C VAL A 306 9.93 -13.84 -27.56
N PRO A 307 10.69 -14.87 -27.18
CA PRO A 307 11.44 -15.68 -28.13
C PRO A 307 10.48 -16.51 -28.99
N ASP A 308 10.68 -16.50 -30.31
CA ASP A 308 9.96 -17.41 -31.21
C ASP A 308 10.61 -18.80 -31.14
N LEU A 309 10.11 -19.61 -30.22
CA LEU A 309 10.58 -20.98 -30.00
C LEU A 309 9.94 -21.94 -31.02
N PRO A 310 10.70 -22.91 -31.57
CA PRO A 310 10.16 -23.86 -32.53
C PRO A 310 9.23 -24.87 -31.84
N VAL A 311 8.30 -25.46 -32.60
CA VAL A 311 7.37 -26.51 -32.09
C VAL A 311 8.10 -27.75 -31.57
N SER A 312 9.31 -28.00 -32.10
CA SER A 312 10.24 -29.04 -31.64
C SER A 312 10.79 -28.81 -30.23
N THR A 313 10.59 -27.64 -29.62
CA THR A 313 11.02 -27.37 -28.22
C THR A 313 10.43 -28.39 -27.24
N PHE A 314 9.23 -28.90 -27.51
CA PHE A 314 8.58 -29.93 -26.70
C PHE A 314 8.70 -31.34 -27.30
N GLU A 315 9.55 -31.54 -28.32
CA GLU A 315 9.83 -32.87 -28.86
C GLU A 315 10.47 -33.75 -27.78
N GLY A 316 10.00 -34.99 -27.65
CA GLY A 316 10.44 -35.92 -26.59
C GLY A 316 9.80 -35.70 -25.21
N CYS A 317 9.07 -34.60 -24.98
CA CYS A 317 8.33 -34.40 -23.73
C CYS A 317 7.09 -35.30 -23.68
N ALA A 318 6.88 -36.00 -22.55
CA ALA A 318 5.65 -36.75 -22.33
C ALA A 318 4.45 -35.80 -22.16
N GLY A 319 3.22 -36.27 -22.39
CA GLY A 319 2.02 -35.46 -22.18
C GLY A 319 1.93 -34.87 -20.76
N ALA A 320 2.31 -35.65 -19.75
CA ALA A 320 2.38 -35.20 -18.37
C ALA A 320 3.41 -34.06 -18.16
N ASP A 321 4.57 -34.11 -18.84
CA ASP A 321 5.58 -33.05 -18.79
C ASP A 321 5.06 -31.75 -19.40
N VAL A 322 4.30 -31.84 -20.50
CA VAL A 322 3.66 -30.69 -21.15
C VAL A 322 2.63 -30.04 -20.22
N ASP A 323 1.82 -30.85 -19.54
CA ASP A 323 0.81 -30.35 -18.59
C ASP A 323 1.44 -29.72 -17.34
N ILE A 324 2.45 -30.36 -16.75
CA ILE A 324 3.24 -29.80 -15.64
C ILE A 324 3.84 -28.46 -16.07
N THR A 325 4.47 -28.41 -17.25
CA THR A 325 5.05 -27.18 -17.77
C THR A 325 4.00 -26.09 -17.90
N ARG A 326 2.88 -26.35 -18.59
CA ARG A 326 1.80 -25.36 -18.76
C ARG A 326 1.31 -24.84 -17.41
N GLN A 327 0.95 -25.73 -16.50
CA GLN A 327 0.39 -25.36 -15.21
C GLN A 327 1.36 -24.50 -14.40
N THR A 328 2.62 -24.93 -14.30
CA THR A 328 3.63 -24.15 -13.56
C THR A 328 3.89 -22.80 -14.20
N LEU A 329 3.95 -22.70 -15.54
CA LEU A 329 4.15 -21.41 -16.22
C LEU A 329 2.96 -20.46 -16.00
N GLU A 330 1.72 -20.94 -16.11
CA GLU A 330 0.49 -20.16 -15.88
C GLU A 330 0.38 -19.68 -14.43
N GLU A 331 0.59 -20.57 -13.46
CA GLU A 331 0.59 -20.25 -12.03
C GLU A 331 1.70 -19.26 -11.68
N THR A 332 2.90 -19.45 -12.21
CA THR A 332 4.04 -18.55 -11.99
C THR A 332 3.77 -17.18 -12.58
N ARG A 333 3.18 -17.09 -13.78
CA ARG A 333 2.87 -15.80 -14.41
C ARG A 333 1.86 -15.01 -13.58
N ALA A 334 0.73 -15.64 -13.21
CA ALA A 334 -0.26 -15.00 -12.35
C ALA A 334 0.34 -14.59 -10.98
N THR A 335 1.31 -15.38 -10.52
CA THR A 335 1.99 -15.14 -9.26
C THR A 335 2.96 -13.96 -9.32
N ALA A 336 3.81 -13.92 -10.34
CA ALA A 336 4.77 -12.86 -10.56
C ALA A 336 4.08 -11.54 -10.93
N GLU A 337 3.00 -11.57 -11.71
CA GLU A 337 2.20 -10.39 -12.06
C GLU A 337 1.68 -9.69 -10.81
N ALA A 338 1.13 -10.43 -9.83
CA ALA A 338 0.72 -9.85 -8.54
C ALA A 338 1.88 -9.23 -7.74
N VAL A 339 3.10 -9.76 -7.87
CA VAL A 339 4.30 -9.21 -7.20
C VAL A 339 4.81 -7.96 -7.92
N LEU A 340 4.69 -7.91 -9.24
CA LEU A 340 5.00 -6.74 -10.07
C LEU A 340 3.98 -5.62 -9.85
N GLU A 341 2.71 -5.96 -9.66
CA GLU A 341 1.68 -5.02 -9.22
C GLU A 341 2.06 -4.36 -7.89
N ALA A 342 2.78 -5.07 -7.02
CA ALA A 342 3.30 -4.53 -5.77
C ALA A 342 4.64 -3.76 -5.92
N GLY A 343 5.12 -3.52 -7.14
CA GLY A 343 6.37 -2.80 -7.42
C GLY A 343 7.66 -3.56 -7.09
N LYS A 344 7.59 -4.87 -6.82
CA LYS A 344 8.73 -5.65 -6.30
C LYS A 344 9.42 -6.47 -7.38
N LEU A 345 10.28 -5.82 -8.17
CA LEU A 345 10.99 -6.43 -9.30
C LEU A 345 11.85 -7.65 -8.91
N ASP A 346 12.69 -7.54 -7.88
CA ASP A 346 13.56 -8.64 -7.47
C ASP A 346 12.78 -9.84 -6.91
N ALA A 347 11.70 -9.57 -6.17
CA ALA A 347 10.83 -10.62 -5.66
C ALA A 347 10.11 -11.36 -6.81
N ALA A 348 9.64 -10.64 -7.83
CA ALA A 348 9.07 -11.26 -9.03
C ALA A 348 10.11 -12.09 -9.80
N ALA A 349 11.36 -11.62 -9.90
CA ALA A 349 12.43 -12.39 -10.51
C ALA A 349 12.74 -13.69 -9.73
N HIS A 350 12.67 -13.65 -8.39
CA HIS A 350 12.82 -14.84 -7.55
C HIS A 350 11.69 -15.86 -7.76
N VAL A 351 10.45 -15.40 -7.94
CA VAL A 351 9.31 -16.27 -8.29
C VAL A 351 9.59 -17.03 -9.59
N TYR A 352 9.98 -16.33 -10.65
CA TYR A 352 10.30 -16.96 -11.93
C TYR A 352 11.51 -17.89 -11.86
N LEU A 353 12.55 -17.51 -11.13
CA LEU A 353 13.73 -18.35 -10.93
C LEU A 353 13.37 -19.64 -10.18
N GLY A 354 12.54 -19.54 -9.13
CA GLY A 354 12.04 -20.69 -8.39
C GLY A 354 11.28 -21.67 -9.28
N ALA A 355 10.39 -21.16 -10.12
CA ALA A 355 9.66 -21.98 -11.10
C ALA A 355 10.58 -22.65 -12.13
N THR A 356 11.64 -21.96 -12.57
CA THR A 356 12.65 -22.52 -13.48
C THR A 356 13.36 -23.72 -12.85
N VAL A 357 13.72 -23.63 -11.57
CA VAL A 357 14.35 -24.72 -10.82
C VAL A 357 13.37 -25.86 -10.56
N ASP A 358 12.13 -25.55 -10.20
CA ASP A 358 11.07 -26.52 -9.95
C ASP A 358 10.75 -27.35 -11.20
N LEU A 359 10.57 -26.69 -12.36
CA LEU A 359 10.38 -27.36 -13.64
C LEU A 359 11.53 -28.31 -13.98
N ARG A 360 12.77 -27.86 -13.82
CA ARG A 360 13.96 -28.70 -14.07
C ARG A 360 13.96 -29.97 -13.20
N GLY A 361 13.44 -29.89 -11.96
CA GLY A 361 13.34 -31.04 -11.06
C GLY A 361 12.19 -32.00 -11.37
N LYS A 362 11.13 -31.51 -12.04
CA LYS A 362 9.91 -32.29 -12.34
C LYS A 362 9.89 -32.91 -13.73
N LEU A 363 10.54 -32.29 -14.71
CA LEU A 363 10.49 -32.74 -16.10
C LEU A 363 11.36 -33.97 -16.33
N SER A 364 10.86 -34.90 -17.14
CA SER A 364 11.63 -36.05 -17.58
C SER A 364 12.85 -35.66 -18.43
N SER A 365 13.89 -36.51 -18.44
CA SER A 365 15.09 -36.30 -19.26
C SER A 365 14.82 -36.30 -20.77
N GLY A 366 13.66 -36.81 -21.21
CA GLY A 366 13.22 -36.76 -22.61
C GLY A 366 12.81 -35.37 -23.07
N CYS A 367 12.47 -34.46 -22.15
CA CYS A 367 12.02 -33.10 -22.44
C CYS A 367 13.20 -32.13 -22.64
N THR A 368 14.16 -32.53 -23.48
CA THR A 368 15.48 -31.87 -23.62
C THR A 368 15.40 -30.44 -24.14
N GLY A 369 14.47 -30.13 -25.05
CA GLY A 369 14.30 -28.80 -25.60
C GLY A 369 13.83 -27.78 -24.55
N VAL A 370 12.84 -28.15 -23.72
CA VAL A 370 12.38 -27.29 -22.62
C VAL A 370 13.49 -27.09 -21.58
N LEU A 371 14.18 -28.17 -21.19
CA LEU A 371 15.32 -28.08 -20.26
C LEU A 371 16.43 -27.15 -20.77
N ALA A 372 16.75 -27.21 -22.07
CA ALA A 372 17.73 -26.32 -22.69
C ALA A 372 17.31 -24.85 -22.65
N VAL A 373 16.02 -24.55 -22.90
CA VAL A 373 15.47 -23.19 -22.79
C VAL A 373 15.59 -22.67 -21.34
N LEU A 374 15.26 -23.49 -20.35
CA LEU A 374 15.36 -23.13 -18.93
C LEU A 374 16.81 -22.88 -18.51
N ASP A 375 17.76 -23.69 -18.99
CA ASP A 375 19.19 -23.51 -18.71
C ASP A 375 19.75 -22.23 -19.34
N GLN A 376 19.41 -21.95 -20.60
CA GLN A 376 19.78 -20.71 -21.26
C GLN A 376 19.19 -19.49 -20.58
N LEU A 377 17.92 -19.58 -20.13
CA LEU A 377 17.27 -18.51 -19.38
C LEU A 377 18.01 -18.21 -18.07
N LYS A 378 18.38 -19.24 -17.31
CA LYS A 378 19.16 -19.08 -16.07
C LYS A 378 20.52 -18.40 -16.33
N MET A 379 21.21 -18.78 -17.39
CA MET A 379 22.49 -18.15 -17.77
C MET A 379 22.30 -16.69 -18.18
N ARG A 380 21.31 -16.40 -19.03
CA ARG A 380 21.02 -15.03 -19.51
C ARG A 380 20.66 -14.09 -18.36
N THR A 381 19.89 -14.58 -17.39
CA THR A 381 19.40 -13.78 -16.24
C THR A 381 20.42 -13.60 -15.12
N ALA A 382 21.55 -14.32 -15.14
CA ALA A 382 22.60 -14.20 -14.12
C ALA A 382 23.26 -12.81 -14.10
N GLY A 383 23.35 -12.15 -15.25
CA GLY A 383 23.91 -10.80 -15.39
C GLY A 383 22.88 -9.67 -15.45
N LEU A 384 21.59 -9.97 -15.32
CA LEU A 384 20.50 -8.98 -15.37
C LEU A 384 20.02 -8.63 -13.95
N ALA A 385 19.45 -7.43 -13.80
CA ALA A 385 18.84 -6.94 -12.57
C ALA A 385 17.49 -6.26 -12.85
N GLY A 386 16.67 -6.08 -11.80
CA GLY A 386 15.44 -5.30 -11.88
C GLY A 386 14.49 -5.73 -13.01
N ALA A 387 14.00 -4.73 -13.76
CA ALA A 387 13.00 -4.90 -14.80
C ALA A 387 13.48 -5.80 -15.95
N ASP A 388 14.73 -5.66 -16.39
CA ASP A 388 15.32 -6.48 -17.46
C ASP A 388 15.34 -7.97 -17.11
N LYS A 389 15.64 -8.27 -15.84
CA LYS A 389 15.67 -9.65 -15.33
C LYS A 389 14.27 -10.26 -15.32
N VAL A 390 13.29 -9.53 -14.81
CA VAL A 390 11.88 -9.94 -14.81
C VAL A 390 11.39 -10.16 -16.23
N GLY A 391 11.73 -9.25 -17.15
CA GLY A 391 11.37 -9.33 -18.55
C GLY A 391 11.86 -10.57 -19.23
N ALA A 392 13.15 -10.87 -19.08
CA ALA A 392 13.76 -12.06 -19.62
C ALA A 392 13.06 -13.34 -19.16
N PHE A 393 12.58 -13.40 -17.92
CA PHE A 393 11.79 -14.53 -17.41
C PHE A 393 10.38 -14.57 -18.00
N ARG A 394 9.63 -13.48 -17.85
CA ARG A 394 8.25 -13.33 -18.33
C ARG A 394 8.14 -13.73 -19.80
N ASP A 395 9.02 -13.19 -20.62
CA ASP A 395 8.97 -13.33 -22.07
C ASP A 395 9.33 -14.76 -22.51
N THR A 396 10.31 -15.41 -21.87
CA THR A 396 10.62 -16.82 -22.15
C THR A 396 9.48 -17.74 -21.71
N PHE A 397 8.85 -17.48 -20.58
CA PHE A 397 7.69 -18.25 -20.10
C PHE A 397 6.52 -18.12 -21.08
N GLU A 398 6.27 -16.92 -21.60
CA GLU A 398 5.27 -16.67 -22.65
C GLU A 398 5.62 -17.42 -23.94
N GLY A 399 6.88 -17.41 -24.37
CA GLY A 399 7.36 -18.16 -25.54
C GLY A 399 7.07 -19.67 -25.43
N LEU A 400 7.31 -20.27 -24.26
CA LEU A 400 7.01 -21.69 -24.01
C LEU A 400 5.50 -21.98 -24.06
N LEU A 401 4.67 -21.12 -23.47
CA LEU A 401 3.20 -21.24 -23.52
C LEU A 401 2.68 -21.16 -24.96
N LEU A 402 3.24 -20.26 -25.79
CA LEU A 402 2.88 -20.14 -27.20
C LEU A 402 3.20 -21.43 -27.97
N VAL A 403 4.31 -22.11 -27.68
CA VAL A 403 4.63 -23.39 -28.31
C VAL A 403 3.61 -24.46 -27.93
N ILE A 404 3.21 -24.53 -26.65
CA ILE A 404 2.16 -25.46 -26.19
C ILE A 404 0.85 -25.22 -26.94
N GLU A 405 0.47 -23.95 -27.13
CA GLU A 405 -0.73 -23.61 -27.88
C GLU A 405 -0.63 -23.97 -29.38
N LYS A 406 0.53 -23.70 -30.01
CA LYS A 406 0.83 -24.10 -31.40
C LYS A 406 0.72 -25.62 -31.58
N ARG A 407 1.25 -26.42 -30.65
CA ARG A 407 1.12 -27.90 -30.67
C ARG A 407 -0.33 -28.35 -30.58
N ARG A 408 -1.12 -27.76 -29.67
CA ARG A 408 -2.54 -28.10 -29.51
C ARG A 408 -3.34 -27.82 -30.79
N LYS A 409 -3.02 -26.75 -31.51
CA LYS A 409 -3.65 -26.41 -32.80
C LYS A 409 -3.23 -27.36 -33.93
N ALA A 410 -2.01 -27.88 -33.91
CA ALA A 410 -1.52 -28.84 -34.90
C ALA A 410 -2.00 -30.29 -34.67
N SER A 411 -2.47 -30.61 -33.46
CA SER A 411 -3.04 -31.92 -33.09
C SER A 411 -4.56 -32.00 -33.20
N LYS A 412 -5.22 -30.90 -33.58
CA LYS A 412 -6.66 -30.83 -33.91
C LYS A 412 -6.81 -30.69 -35.43
#